data_AF-A0A4Q3VSW3-F1
#
_entry.id   AF-A0A4Q3VSW3-F1
#
_cell.length_a   1.000
_cell.length_b   1.000
_cell.length_c   1.000
_cell.angle_alpha   90.00
_cell.angle_beta   90.00
_cell.angle_gamma   90.00
#
_symmetry.space_group_name_H-M   'P 1'
#
loop_
_entity.id
_entity.type
_entity.pdbx_description
1 polymer ?
#
loop_
_entity_poly.entity_id
_entity_poly.type
_entity_poly.pdbx_seq_one_letter_code
_entity_poly.pdbx_strand_id
1 'polypeptide(L)'
;MAPAWSPLSWSLFFRTLSFGYMIDPHLHERLLRKIQIRERFESELRKEFGDEPGLDESLSRLKSQGFLDDRRAAEAFVRAKGPASRTYLETLLVEKGVDASEILADHDDMASARAIVEKRKNDPPARVARYLASRGFEADVIESVIAFPNTE
;
A
#
# COMPACT_ATOMS: atom_id res chain seq x y z
N MET A 1 -8.39 -19.15 13.06
CA MET A 1 -7.32 -20.16 13.24
C MET A 1 -6.64 -20.36 11.90
N ALA A 2 -5.48 -19.74 11.69
CA ALA A 2 -4.67 -19.97 10.50
C ALA A 2 -3.86 -21.26 10.70
N PRO A 3 -3.84 -22.20 9.77
CA PRO A 3 -3.11 -23.44 9.95
C PRO A 3 -1.60 -23.21 9.78
N ALA A 4 -0.78 -23.86 10.60
CA ALA A 4 0.66 -23.88 10.50
C ALA A 4 1.08 -24.95 9.48
N TRP A 5 1.72 -24.57 8.36
CA TRP A 5 2.16 -25.51 7.33
C TRP A 5 3.68 -25.51 7.19
N SER A 6 4.25 -26.72 7.08
CA SER A 6 5.67 -26.99 6.96
C SER A 6 6.15 -26.97 5.50
N PRO A 7 7.45 -26.69 5.24
CA PRO A 7 8.01 -26.52 3.89
C PRO A 7 7.99 -27.79 3.00
N LEU A 8 7.76 -28.98 3.56
CA LEU A 8 7.71 -30.24 2.81
C LEU A 8 6.35 -30.52 2.15
N SER A 9 5.30 -29.76 2.50
CA SER A 9 3.97 -29.88 1.89
C SER A 9 3.89 -29.31 0.47
N TRP A 10 4.93 -28.61 0.01
CA TRP A 10 4.90 -27.83 -1.21
C TRP A 10 5.00 -28.74 -2.44
N SER A 11 5.95 -29.67 -2.46
CA SER A 11 6.29 -30.51 -3.63
C SER A 11 5.16 -31.42 -4.13
N LEU A 12 4.25 -31.86 -3.24
CA LEU A 12 3.17 -32.77 -3.60
C LEU A 12 1.93 -32.07 -4.17
N PHE A 13 1.73 -30.78 -3.89
CA PHE A 13 0.65 -29.97 -4.47
C PHE A 13 0.99 -29.45 -5.89
N PHE A 14 2.22 -29.67 -6.37
CA PHE A 14 2.68 -29.23 -7.70
C PHE A 14 2.40 -30.22 -8.84
N ARG A 15 1.84 -31.41 -8.58
CA ARG A 15 1.96 -32.55 -9.54
C ARG A 15 0.70 -32.98 -10.29
N THR A 16 -0.39 -32.21 -10.30
CA THR A 16 -1.60 -32.61 -11.03
C THR A 16 -2.24 -31.46 -11.80
N LEU A 17 -1.73 -31.20 -13.02
CA LEU A 17 -2.49 -31.07 -14.28
C LEU A 17 -1.57 -30.51 -15.37
N SER A 18 -1.51 -31.22 -16.50
CA SER A 18 -0.61 -31.00 -17.63
C SER A 18 -1.39 -30.36 -18.78
N PHE A 19 -1.00 -29.14 -19.18
CA PHE A 19 -0.76 -28.63 -20.55
C PHE A 19 -0.84 -27.08 -20.55
N GLY A 20 0.28 -26.39 -20.82
CA GLY A 20 0.29 -24.99 -21.30
C GLY A 20 0.94 -23.92 -20.44
N TYR A 21 1.08 -24.08 -19.11
CA TYR A 21 1.57 -23.02 -18.23
C TYR A 21 2.38 -23.60 -17.08
N MET A 22 3.69 -23.75 -17.29
CA MET A 22 4.58 -24.24 -16.25
C MET A 22 4.90 -23.10 -15.30
N ILE A 23 4.22 -23.07 -14.15
CA ILE A 23 4.66 -22.25 -13.01
C ILE A 23 6.09 -22.67 -12.69
N ASP A 24 7.05 -21.76 -12.87
CA ASP A 24 8.42 -21.96 -12.42
C ASP A 24 8.42 -22.02 -10.88
N PRO A 25 8.75 -23.18 -10.28
CA PRO A 25 8.74 -23.34 -8.83
C PRO A 25 9.70 -22.37 -8.11
N HIS A 26 10.84 -22.04 -8.74
CA HIS A 26 11.83 -21.15 -8.14
C HIS A 26 11.36 -19.69 -8.13
N LEU A 27 10.73 -19.24 -9.22
CA LEU A 27 10.09 -17.92 -9.26
C LEU A 27 8.95 -17.83 -8.25
N HIS A 28 8.08 -18.84 -8.21
CA HIS A 28 6.94 -18.88 -7.29
C HIS A 28 7.40 -18.80 -5.81
N GLU A 29 8.43 -19.55 -5.43
CA GLU A 29 9.02 -19.47 -4.09
C GLU A 29 9.61 -18.09 -3.79
N ARG A 30 10.32 -17.47 -4.75
CA ARG A 30 10.89 -16.12 -4.59
C ARG A 30 9.79 -15.08 -4.36
N LEU A 31 8.71 -15.13 -5.14
CA LEU A 31 7.55 -14.25 -5.00
C LEU A 31 6.90 -14.42 -3.62
N LEU A 32 6.63 -15.67 -3.21
CA LEU A 32 5.97 -15.93 -1.93
C LEU A 32 6.81 -15.47 -0.75
N ARG A 33 8.13 -15.68 -0.75
CA ARG A 33 9.03 -15.14 0.30
C ARG A 33 8.94 -13.62 0.42
N LYS A 34 8.78 -12.91 -0.70
CA LYS A 34 8.68 -11.44 -0.71
C LYS A 34 7.35 -10.95 -0.12
N ILE A 35 6.25 -11.61 -0.46
CA ILE A 35 4.91 -11.27 0.03
C ILE A 35 4.77 -11.62 1.53
N GLN A 36 5.38 -12.71 1.99
CA GLN A 36 5.33 -13.09 3.41
C GLN A 36 5.99 -12.08 4.36
N ILE A 37 6.93 -11.26 3.87
CA ILE A 37 7.62 -10.25 4.68
C ILE A 37 6.74 -9.02 4.90
N ARG A 38 6.03 -8.58 3.86
CA ARG A 38 5.11 -7.43 3.88
C ARG A 38 4.14 -7.52 2.72
N GLU A 39 2.98 -6.88 2.88
CA GLU A 39 2.04 -6.68 1.77
C GLU A 39 2.74 -5.99 0.59
N ARG A 40 2.50 -6.49 -0.62
CA ARG A 40 3.07 -5.98 -1.87
C ARG A 40 1.95 -5.77 -2.87
N PHE A 41 2.08 -4.73 -3.68
CA PHE A 41 1.25 -4.60 -4.87
C PHE A 41 1.76 -5.50 -5.98
N GLU A 42 0.86 -6.04 -6.80
CA GLU A 42 1.23 -6.76 -8.00
C GLU A 42 2.14 -5.91 -8.91
N SER A 43 1.85 -4.62 -9.04
CA SER A 43 2.66 -3.68 -9.84
C SER A 43 4.12 -3.59 -9.37
N GLU A 44 4.36 -3.71 -8.06
CA GLU A 44 5.72 -3.76 -7.51
C GLU A 44 6.43 -5.07 -7.85
N LEU A 45 5.71 -6.19 -7.81
CA LEU A 45 6.28 -7.50 -8.18
C LEU A 45 6.57 -7.55 -9.67
N ARG A 46 5.67 -7.06 -10.53
CA ARG A 46 5.92 -6.95 -11.98
C ARG A 46 7.13 -6.07 -12.28
N LYS A 47 7.27 -4.93 -11.61
CA LYS A 47 8.45 -4.07 -11.79
C LYS A 47 9.75 -4.73 -11.33
N GLU A 48 9.71 -5.52 -10.25
CA GLU A 48 10.90 -6.18 -9.68
C GLU A 48 11.33 -7.41 -10.50
N PHE A 49 10.37 -8.21 -10.98
CA PHE A 49 10.62 -9.48 -11.68
C PHE A 49 10.53 -9.36 -13.21
N GLY A 50 10.09 -8.22 -13.76
CA GLY A 50 10.03 -7.97 -15.19
C GLY A 50 9.17 -9.00 -15.93
N ASP A 51 9.70 -9.54 -17.02
CA ASP A 51 9.04 -10.53 -17.87
C ASP A 51 9.57 -11.96 -17.61
N GLU A 52 9.94 -12.28 -16.36
CA GLU A 52 10.39 -13.63 -15.99
C GLU A 52 9.33 -14.68 -16.41
N PRO A 53 9.71 -15.76 -17.13
CA PRO A 53 8.77 -16.78 -17.56
C PRO A 53 8.01 -17.40 -16.38
N GLY A 54 6.68 -17.54 -16.50
CA GLY A 54 5.86 -18.09 -15.42
C GLY A 54 5.38 -17.06 -14.39
N LEU A 55 5.68 -15.76 -14.58
CA LEU A 55 5.30 -14.70 -13.64
C LEU A 55 3.79 -14.54 -13.55
N ASP A 56 3.09 -14.43 -14.68
CA ASP A 56 1.64 -14.22 -14.71
C ASP A 56 0.89 -15.37 -14.03
N GLU A 57 1.35 -16.60 -14.23
CA GLU A 57 0.77 -17.81 -13.64
C GLU A 57 1.03 -17.85 -12.13
N SER A 58 2.25 -17.47 -11.73
CA SER A 58 2.64 -17.42 -10.33
C SER A 58 1.86 -16.36 -9.58
N LEU A 59 1.74 -15.15 -10.13
CA LEU A 59 0.94 -14.05 -9.57
C LEU A 59 -0.54 -14.44 -9.48
N SER A 60 -1.09 -15.01 -10.55
CA SER A 60 -2.49 -15.48 -10.57
C SER A 60 -2.76 -16.54 -9.51
N ARG A 61 -1.82 -17.47 -9.31
CA ARG A 61 -1.92 -18.49 -8.25
C ARG A 61 -1.81 -17.90 -6.85
N LEU A 62 -0.88 -16.97 -6.64
CA LEU A 62 -0.72 -16.30 -5.35
C LEU A 62 -1.96 -15.47 -4.99
N LYS A 63 -2.60 -14.84 -5.98
CA LYS A 63 -3.89 -14.16 -5.81
C LYS A 63 -5.01 -15.13 -5.45
N SER A 64 -5.16 -16.23 -6.18
CA SER A 64 -6.24 -17.20 -5.92
C SER A 64 -6.11 -17.90 -4.57
N GLN A 65 -4.88 -18.03 -4.05
CA GLN A 65 -4.59 -18.52 -2.71
C GLN A 65 -4.75 -17.45 -1.61
N GLY A 66 -5.00 -16.19 -1.98
CA GLY A 66 -5.12 -15.07 -1.03
C GLY A 66 -3.79 -14.62 -0.44
N PHE A 67 -2.64 -14.94 -1.05
CA PHE A 67 -1.36 -14.37 -0.64
C PHE A 67 -1.15 -12.97 -1.21
N LEU A 68 -1.62 -12.71 -2.42
CA LEU A 68 -1.50 -11.40 -3.08
C LEU A 68 -2.87 -10.73 -3.16
N ASP A 69 -2.97 -9.52 -2.62
CA ASP A 69 -4.20 -8.74 -2.55
C ASP A 69 -3.88 -7.24 -2.50
N ASP A 70 -4.06 -6.57 -3.64
CA ASP A 70 -3.72 -5.16 -3.80
C ASP A 70 -4.59 -4.24 -2.92
N ARG A 71 -5.80 -4.68 -2.53
CA ARG A 71 -6.64 -3.93 -1.60
C ARG A 71 -6.01 -3.93 -0.21
N ARG A 72 -5.61 -5.11 0.29
CA ARG A 72 -4.90 -5.22 1.59
C ARG A 72 -3.57 -4.47 1.56
N ALA A 73 -2.86 -4.52 0.45
CA ALA A 73 -1.64 -3.73 0.25
C ALA A 73 -1.91 -2.22 0.30
N ALA A 74 -2.98 -1.74 -0.33
CA ALA A 74 -3.39 -0.34 -0.30
C ALA A 74 -3.73 0.14 1.12
N GLU A 75 -4.53 -0.61 1.87
CA GLU A 75 -4.87 -0.28 3.25
C GLU A 75 -3.62 -0.23 4.14
N ALA A 76 -2.72 -1.21 4.01
CA ALA A 76 -1.45 -1.23 4.73
C ALA A 76 -0.56 -0.05 4.35
N PHE A 77 -0.52 0.31 3.07
CA PHE A 77 0.26 1.44 2.55
C PHE A 77 -0.24 2.77 3.09
N VAL A 78 -1.57 3.02 3.08
CA VAL A 78 -2.18 4.23 3.63
C VAL A 78 -1.87 4.34 5.12
N ARG A 79 -2.06 3.25 5.90
CA ARG A 79 -1.71 3.23 7.32
C ARG A 79 -0.23 3.56 7.57
N ALA A 80 0.67 2.99 6.77
CA ALA A 80 2.11 3.21 6.90
C ALA A 80 2.53 4.64 6.52
N LYS A 81 1.85 5.27 5.56
CA LYS A 81 2.09 6.68 5.20
C LYS A 81 1.71 7.64 6.33
N GLY A 82 0.76 7.26 7.17
CA GLY A 82 0.21 8.14 8.21
C GLY A 82 -0.62 9.28 7.62
N PRO A 83 -1.04 10.26 8.47
CA PRO A 83 -1.97 11.31 8.05
C PRO A 83 -1.46 12.09 6.83
N ALA A 84 -2.31 12.27 5.84
CA ALA A 84 -2.11 13.02 4.59
C ALA A 84 -3.47 13.48 4.06
N SER A 85 -3.47 14.35 3.05
CA SER A 85 -4.70 14.66 2.32
C SER A 85 -5.18 13.48 1.49
N ARG A 86 -6.47 13.45 1.22
CA ARG A 86 -7.13 12.48 0.35
C ARG A 86 -6.46 12.48 -1.02
N THR A 87 -6.36 13.66 -1.65
CA THR A 87 -5.77 13.83 -2.99
C THR A 87 -4.35 13.29 -3.07
N TYR A 88 -3.54 13.50 -2.03
CA TYR A 88 -2.18 12.96 -1.97
C TYR A 88 -2.17 11.44 -1.90
N LEU A 89 -3.03 10.85 -1.07
CA LEU A 89 -3.15 9.39 -0.95
C LEU A 89 -3.72 8.77 -2.23
N GLU A 90 -4.71 9.39 -2.85
CA GLU A 90 -5.29 8.97 -4.14
C GLU A 90 -4.22 8.92 -5.23
N THR A 91 -3.42 9.98 -5.36
CA THR A 91 -2.32 10.03 -6.34
C THR A 91 -1.35 8.87 -6.13
N LEU A 92 -0.95 8.62 -4.88
CA LEU A 92 -0.03 7.52 -4.56
C LEU A 92 -0.63 6.13 -4.85
N LEU A 93 -1.93 5.94 -4.63
CA LEU A 93 -2.61 4.66 -4.90
C LEU A 93 -2.80 4.43 -6.40
N VAL A 94 -3.13 5.48 -7.15
CA VAL A 94 -3.23 5.44 -8.61
C VAL A 94 -1.88 5.09 -9.24
N GLU A 95 -0.77 5.65 -8.75
CA GLU A 95 0.59 5.26 -9.18
C GLU A 95 0.91 3.78 -8.92
N LYS A 96 0.22 3.14 -7.96
CA LYS A 96 0.33 1.71 -7.67
C LYS A 96 -0.64 0.85 -8.48
N GLY A 97 -1.54 1.47 -9.25
CA GLY A 97 -2.55 0.79 -10.05
C GLY A 97 -3.80 0.40 -9.28
N VAL A 98 -4.06 1.02 -8.13
CA VAL A 98 -5.22 0.71 -7.27
C VAL A 98 -6.21 1.87 -7.28
N ASP A 99 -7.50 1.56 -7.43
CA ASP A 99 -8.57 2.53 -7.23
C ASP A 99 -8.67 2.88 -5.73
N ALA A 100 -8.58 4.17 -5.44
CA ALA A 100 -8.58 4.71 -4.10
C ALA A 100 -10.00 4.93 -3.53
N SER A 101 -11.04 4.87 -4.37
CA SER A 101 -12.42 5.22 -4.01
C SER A 101 -12.92 4.50 -2.76
N GLU A 102 -12.77 3.17 -2.72
CA GLU A 102 -13.19 2.34 -1.59
C GLU A 102 -12.21 2.39 -0.40
N ILE A 103 -10.91 2.60 -0.67
CA ILE A 103 -9.87 2.64 0.36
C ILE A 103 -9.97 3.92 1.20
N LEU A 104 -10.37 5.02 0.57
CA LEU A 104 -10.43 6.35 1.16
C LEU A 104 -11.87 6.85 1.32
N ALA A 105 -12.87 5.95 1.29
CA ALA A 105 -14.28 6.30 1.38
C ALA A 105 -14.59 7.18 2.60
N ASP A 106 -14.04 6.80 3.76
CA ASP A 106 -14.24 7.48 5.04
C ASP A 106 -13.11 8.46 5.41
N HIS A 107 -12.26 8.84 4.44
CA HIS A 107 -11.12 9.71 4.72
C HIS A 107 -11.54 11.17 4.94
N ASP A 108 -11.12 11.74 6.07
CA ASP A 108 -11.36 13.13 6.46
C ASP A 108 -10.03 13.91 6.52
N ASP A 109 -9.90 14.89 5.62
CA ASP A 109 -8.73 15.76 5.52
C ASP A 109 -8.57 16.69 6.72
N MET A 110 -9.68 17.21 7.25
CA MET A 110 -9.64 18.08 8.44
C MET A 110 -9.18 17.30 9.67
N ALA A 111 -9.71 16.09 9.87
CA ALA A 111 -9.26 15.23 10.96
C ALA A 111 -7.78 14.84 10.81
N SER A 112 -7.36 14.49 9.59
CA SER A 112 -5.97 14.13 9.29
C SER A 112 -5.00 15.29 9.52
N ALA A 113 -5.37 16.50 9.09
CA ALA A 113 -4.58 17.72 9.29
C ALA A 113 -4.48 18.07 10.78
N ARG A 114 -5.58 18.01 11.54
CA ARG A 114 -5.58 18.22 13.00
C ARG A 114 -4.69 17.22 13.73
N ALA A 115 -4.70 15.95 13.32
CA ALA A 115 -3.83 14.92 13.90
C ALA A 115 -2.33 15.23 13.68
N ILE A 116 -1.97 15.86 12.56
CA ILE A 116 -0.61 16.34 12.31
C ILE A 116 -0.26 17.51 13.23
N VAL A 117 -1.15 18.51 13.31
CA VAL A 117 -0.95 19.69 14.17
C VAL A 117 -0.76 19.28 15.62
N GLU A 118 -1.59 18.38 16.16
CA GLU A 118 -1.46 17.90 17.53
C GLU A 118 -0.11 17.21 17.78
N LYS A 119 0.32 16.34 16.86
CA LYS A 119 1.64 15.68 16.96
C LYS A 119 2.81 16.65 16.85
N ARG A 120 2.60 17.81 16.24
CA ARG A 120 3.61 18.83 15.96
C ARG A 120 3.35 20.15 16.69
N LYS A 121 2.57 20.16 17.77
CA LYS A 121 2.15 21.39 18.46
C LYS A 121 3.29 22.24 19.02
N ASN A 122 4.48 21.65 19.17
CA ASN A 122 5.68 22.35 19.63
C ASN A 122 6.56 22.88 18.46
N ASP A 123 6.25 22.52 17.21
CA ASP A 123 6.94 23.05 16.04
C ASP A 123 6.41 24.47 15.72
N PRO A 124 7.25 25.38 15.14
CA PRO A 124 6.77 26.68 14.69
C PRO A 124 5.63 26.56 13.66
N PRO A 125 4.59 27.41 13.70
CA PRO A 125 3.43 27.34 12.79
C PRO A 125 3.82 27.25 11.30
N ALA A 126 4.78 28.07 10.87
CA ALA A 126 5.28 28.03 9.49
C ALA A 126 5.92 26.68 9.10
N ARG A 127 6.55 25.98 10.05
CA ARG A 127 7.10 24.63 9.81
C ARG A 127 5.99 23.59 9.69
N VAL A 128 4.96 23.69 10.53
CA VAL A 128 3.78 22.82 10.45
C VAL A 128 3.04 23.04 9.13
N ALA A 129 2.88 24.29 8.68
CA ALA A 129 2.24 24.64 7.41
C ALA A 129 2.96 24.00 6.22
N ARG A 130 4.29 24.14 6.16
CA ARG A 130 5.11 23.50 5.12
C ARG A 130 5.01 21.98 5.15
N TYR A 131 4.91 21.39 6.34
CA TYR A 131 4.74 19.95 6.47
C TYR A 131 3.34 19.51 6.00
N LEU A 132 2.27 20.22 6.32
CA LEU A 132 0.93 19.93 5.78
C LEU A 132 0.91 20.07 4.25
N ALA A 133 1.50 21.13 3.70
CA ALA A 133 1.60 21.31 2.25
C ALA A 133 2.33 20.14 1.57
N SER A 134 3.42 19.62 2.16
CA SER A 134 4.13 18.45 1.62
C SER A 134 3.36 17.13 1.75
N ARG A 135 2.30 17.12 2.56
CA ARG A 135 1.32 16.03 2.69
C ARG A 135 0.08 16.25 1.82
N GLY A 136 0.11 17.28 0.97
CA GLY A 136 -0.89 17.59 -0.05
C GLY A 136 -2.15 18.27 0.46
N PHE A 137 -2.16 18.83 1.67
CA PHE A 137 -3.29 19.62 2.15
C PHE A 137 -3.38 20.96 1.41
N GLU A 138 -4.60 21.36 1.07
CA GLU A 138 -4.89 22.65 0.43
C GLU A 138 -4.73 23.82 1.42
N ALA A 139 -4.56 25.03 0.87
CA ALA A 139 -4.24 26.22 1.66
C ALA A 139 -5.33 26.56 2.69
N ASP A 140 -6.60 26.41 2.33
CA ASP A 140 -7.76 26.62 3.19
C ASP A 140 -7.78 25.66 4.38
N VAL A 141 -7.49 24.36 4.16
CA VAL A 141 -7.36 23.36 5.22
C VAL A 141 -6.19 23.74 6.14
N ILE A 142 -5.05 24.12 5.57
CA ILE A 142 -3.87 24.53 6.34
C ILE A 142 -4.18 25.75 7.22
N GLU A 143 -4.80 26.79 6.66
CA GLU A 143 -5.21 28.00 7.37
C GLU A 143 -6.22 27.70 8.48
N SER A 144 -7.13 26.76 8.26
CA SER A 144 -8.14 26.39 9.25
C SER A 144 -7.59 25.65 10.46
N VAL A 145 -6.45 24.93 10.32
CA VAL A 145 -5.87 24.12 11.41
C VAL A 145 -4.65 24.76 12.04
N ILE A 146 -3.99 25.69 11.36
CA ILE A 146 -2.90 26.49 11.89
C ILE A 146 -3.50 27.81 12.31
N ALA A 147 -3.71 27.99 13.61
CA ALA A 147 -4.01 29.31 14.15
C ALA A 147 -2.81 30.22 13.83
N PHE A 148 -2.92 30.98 12.74
CA PHE A 148 -2.04 32.12 12.53
C PHE A 148 -2.47 33.15 13.58
N PRO A 149 -1.62 33.51 14.56
CA PRO A 149 -1.89 34.71 15.31
C PRO A 149 -1.94 35.83 14.28
N ASN A 150 -3.13 36.42 14.08
CA ASN A 150 -3.28 37.64 13.31
C ASN A 150 -2.37 38.67 13.99
N THR A 151 -1.22 38.94 13.38
CA THR A 151 -0.42 40.11 13.70
C THR A 151 -1.22 41.32 13.22
N GLU A 152 -2.08 41.82 14.11
CA GLU A 152 -2.54 43.22 14.10
C GLU A 152 -1.44 44.12 14.68
#